data_AF-A0A9D2QI84-F1
#
_entry.id   AF-A0A9D2QI84-F1
#
_cell.length_a   1.000
_cell.length_b   1.000
_cell.length_c   1.000
_cell.angle_alpha   90.00
_cell.angle_beta   90.00
_cell.angle_gamma   90.00
#
_symmetry.space_group_name_H-M   'P 1'
#
loop_
_entity.id
_entity.type
_entity.pdbx_description
1 polymer ?
#
loop_
_entity_poly.entity_id
_entity_poly.type
_entity_poly.pdbx_seq_one_letter_code
_entity_poly.pdbx_strand_id
1 'polypeptide(L)'
;MKRKDDDLRALFERMDRQIPIDQEQKARTLTKLSEIMEQKHAPHTVSWFSILKSQLCYMEKKVWLLGLLANLGFAGLMPALHFLGADAGDMTACSMLASSILGACSIWILSELFSGGITELADTCYFNVRQLAALEMLVLGTVNLTVLAGAACYAGICWRMWIIQAGLYMGVPFLFTVSICLGCLMMERGRRKRYPLAAAGIVSVVLTWFLTLLPGLYLLSAAVWCVGLAAGLTVLILQVGRLFWAIEKGELLCTD
;
A
#
# COMPACT_ATOMS: atom_id res chain seq x y z
N MET A 1 37.03 -31.38 -26.68
CA MET A 1 36.79 -29.97 -26.32
C MET A 1 37.81 -29.39 -25.33
N LYS A 2 38.39 -30.15 -24.39
CA LYS A 2 39.42 -29.69 -23.42
C LYS A 2 40.60 -28.87 -23.96
N ARG A 3 41.11 -29.17 -25.17
CA ARG A 3 42.34 -28.53 -25.71
C ARG A 3 42.18 -27.02 -25.99
N LYS A 4 40.95 -26.52 -26.21
CA LYS A 4 40.71 -25.11 -26.56
C LYS A 4 40.64 -24.21 -25.32
N ASP A 5 40.21 -24.77 -24.19
CA ASP A 5 40.08 -24.06 -22.91
C ASP A 5 41.45 -23.84 -22.25
N ASP A 6 42.36 -24.81 -22.38
CA ASP A 6 43.73 -24.71 -21.87
C ASP A 6 44.53 -23.63 -22.62
N ASP A 7 44.29 -23.47 -23.93
CA ASP A 7 44.96 -22.49 -24.78
C ASP A 7 44.48 -21.07 -24.48
N LEU A 8 43.16 -20.89 -24.26
CA LEU A 8 42.59 -19.62 -23.81
C LEU A 8 43.11 -19.21 -22.43
N ARG A 9 43.22 -20.17 -21.50
CA ARG A 9 43.72 -19.92 -20.13
C ARG A 9 45.19 -19.49 -20.15
N ALA A 10 46.00 -20.13 -20.98
CA ALA A 10 47.40 -19.74 -21.19
C ALA A 10 47.53 -18.37 -21.88
N LEU A 11 46.59 -18.01 -22.75
CA LEU A 11 46.53 -16.70 -23.41
C LEU A 11 46.20 -15.58 -22.42
N PHE A 12 45.23 -15.82 -21.53
CA PHE A 12 44.89 -14.88 -20.45
C PHE A 12 46.04 -14.73 -19.45
N GLU A 13 46.70 -15.80 -19.02
CA GLU A 13 47.87 -15.71 -18.12
C GLU A 13 49.04 -14.91 -18.73
N ARG A 14 49.26 -15.01 -20.05
CA ARG A 14 50.29 -14.22 -20.74
C ARG A 14 49.92 -12.75 -20.83
N MET A 15 48.65 -12.45 -21.09
CA MET A 15 48.13 -11.08 -21.15
C MET A 15 48.14 -10.42 -19.77
N ASP A 16 47.81 -11.15 -18.71
CA ASP A 16 47.79 -10.65 -17.32
C ASP A 16 49.21 -10.33 -16.82
N ARG A 17 50.22 -11.09 -17.28
CA ARG A 17 51.65 -10.78 -17.04
C ARG A 17 52.16 -9.55 -17.81
N GLN A 18 51.49 -9.14 -18.88
CA GLN A 18 51.89 -8.00 -19.72
C GLN A 18 51.27 -6.68 -19.29
N ILE A 19 50.37 -6.68 -18.30
CA ILE A 19 49.84 -5.45 -17.71
C ILE A 19 50.72 -5.13 -16.50
N PRO A 20 51.73 -4.24 -16.61
CA PRO A 20 52.45 -3.78 -15.44
C PRO A 20 51.46 -2.99 -14.58
N ILE A 21 50.99 -3.62 -13.50
CA ILE A 21 50.24 -2.92 -12.46
C ILE A 21 51.27 -2.04 -11.74
N ASP A 22 51.40 -0.81 -12.19
CA ASP A 22 52.21 0.19 -11.52
C ASP A 22 51.65 0.40 -10.10
N GLN A 23 52.40 -0.09 -9.12
CA GLN A 23 52.04 -0.07 -7.70
C GLN A 23 51.83 1.36 -7.22
N GLU A 24 52.57 2.34 -7.76
CA GLU A 24 52.34 3.74 -7.45
C GLU A 24 51.02 4.24 -8.02
N GLN A 25 50.68 3.89 -9.26
CA GLN A 25 49.43 4.32 -9.87
C GLN A 25 48.20 3.68 -9.20
N LYS A 26 48.33 2.42 -8.75
CA LYS A 26 47.31 1.73 -7.95
C LYS A 26 47.13 2.40 -6.58
N ALA A 27 48.23 2.73 -5.90
CA ALA A 27 48.18 3.41 -4.60
C ALA A 27 47.58 4.82 -4.72
N ARG A 28 47.93 5.58 -5.77
CA ARG A 28 47.36 6.91 -6.08
C ARG A 28 45.87 6.83 -6.44
N THR A 29 45.46 5.80 -7.16
CA THR A 29 44.05 5.58 -7.49
C THR A 29 43.26 5.18 -6.26
N LEU A 30 43.80 4.33 -5.39
CA LEU A 30 43.19 3.94 -4.12
C LEU A 30 43.06 5.11 -3.14
N THR A 31 44.08 5.96 -3.04
CA THR A 31 44.01 7.17 -2.19
C THR A 31 43.04 8.20 -2.74
N LYS A 32 42.99 8.40 -4.07
CA LYS A 32 41.92 9.22 -4.67
C LYS A 32 40.54 8.60 -4.48
N LEU A 33 40.40 7.27 -4.54
CA LEU A 33 39.13 6.61 -4.27
C LEU A 33 38.71 6.75 -2.81
N SER A 34 39.65 6.63 -1.87
CA SER A 34 39.37 6.82 -0.44
C SER A 34 39.03 8.27 -0.13
N GLU A 35 39.73 9.22 -0.75
CA GLU A 35 39.44 10.65 -0.61
C GLU A 35 38.09 11.03 -1.25
N ILE A 36 37.75 10.44 -2.41
CA ILE A 36 36.41 10.59 -3.01
C ILE A 36 35.35 9.89 -2.14
N MET A 37 35.64 8.75 -1.51
CA MET A 37 34.72 8.08 -0.57
C MET A 37 34.51 8.90 0.70
N GLU A 38 35.56 9.51 1.26
CA GLU A 38 35.47 10.41 2.42
C GLU A 38 34.82 11.74 2.07
N GLN A 39 35.02 12.27 0.85
CA GLN A 39 34.37 13.48 0.38
C GLN A 39 32.90 13.23 -0.01
N LYS A 40 32.55 12.01 -0.48
CA LYS A 40 31.17 11.53 -0.64
C LYS A 40 30.51 11.07 0.65
N HIS A 41 31.23 11.02 1.76
CA HIS A 41 30.66 10.90 3.11
C HIS A 41 29.95 12.22 3.47
N ALA A 42 28.95 12.58 2.67
CA ALA A 42 27.87 13.47 3.07
C ALA A 42 27.27 12.89 4.37
N PRO A 43 26.93 13.74 5.34
CA PRO A 43 26.71 13.37 6.73
C PRO A 43 25.75 12.17 6.82
N HIS A 44 26.28 11.05 7.31
CA HIS A 44 25.60 9.77 7.42
C HIS A 44 24.63 9.75 8.62
N THR A 45 23.83 10.81 8.72
CA THR A 45 22.63 10.92 9.54
C THR A 45 21.53 11.50 8.67
N VAL A 46 21.26 10.84 7.55
CA VAL A 46 19.98 11.03 6.85
C VAL A 46 18.91 10.53 7.82
N SER A 47 18.23 11.49 8.45
CA SER A 47 17.08 11.24 9.32
C SER A 47 16.13 10.28 8.62
N TRP A 48 15.62 9.28 9.33
CA TRP A 48 14.64 8.34 8.79
C TRP A 48 13.46 9.08 8.11
N PHE A 49 13.10 10.27 8.63
CA PHE A 49 12.10 11.15 8.03
C PHE A 49 12.51 11.76 6.67
N SER A 50 13.80 12.04 6.41
CA SER A 50 14.23 12.58 5.11
C SER A 50 14.25 11.50 4.03
N ILE A 51 14.54 10.25 4.41
CA ILE A 51 14.45 9.09 3.53
C ILE A 51 12.97 8.83 3.20
N LEU A 52 12.10 8.79 4.22
CA LEU A 52 10.66 8.67 4.04
C LEU A 52 10.05 9.79 3.22
N LYS A 53 10.44 11.05 3.49
CA LYS A 53 9.94 12.20 2.75
C LYS A 53 10.37 12.15 1.29
N SER A 54 11.61 11.73 1.02
CA SER A 54 12.10 11.51 -0.34
C SER A 54 11.31 10.39 -1.04
N GLN A 55 11.02 9.30 -0.33
CA GLN A 55 10.18 8.19 -0.82
C GLN A 55 8.74 8.64 -1.11
N LEU A 56 8.14 9.45 -0.23
CA LEU A 56 6.81 10.01 -0.42
C LEU A 56 6.75 11.06 -1.55
N CYS A 57 7.84 11.79 -1.78
CA CYS A 57 7.93 12.80 -2.84
C CYS A 57 8.11 12.19 -4.24
N TYR A 58 8.72 11.00 -4.30
CA TYR A 58 8.83 10.20 -5.52
C TYR A 58 7.53 9.46 -5.87
N MET A 59 6.57 9.42 -4.95
CA MET A 59 5.26 8.83 -5.19
C MET A 59 4.49 9.63 -6.25
N GLU A 60 3.79 8.92 -7.12
CA GLU A 60 3.07 9.53 -8.23
C GLU A 60 1.95 10.45 -7.70
N LYS A 61 2.16 11.77 -7.82
CA LYS A 61 1.27 12.81 -7.26
C LYS A 61 -0.19 12.65 -7.69
N LYS A 62 -0.43 12.06 -8.87
CA LYS A 62 -1.77 11.81 -9.42
C LYS A 62 -2.56 10.82 -8.55
N VAL A 63 -1.92 9.75 -8.10
CA VAL A 63 -2.61 8.73 -7.32
C VAL A 63 -2.88 9.20 -5.90
N TRP A 64 -1.96 9.98 -5.32
CA TRP A 64 -2.19 10.64 -4.04
C TRP A 64 -3.32 11.67 -4.12
N LEU A 65 -3.39 12.43 -5.22
CA LEU A 65 -4.50 13.35 -5.48
C LEU A 65 -5.83 12.60 -5.63
N LEU A 66 -5.85 11.44 -6.29
CA LEU A 66 -7.05 10.61 -6.44
C LEU A 66 -7.52 10.06 -5.08
N GLY A 67 -6.59 9.60 -4.24
CA GLY A 67 -6.87 9.17 -2.88
C GLY A 67 -7.39 10.31 -1.99
N LEU A 68 -6.80 11.50 -2.12
CA LEU A 68 -7.28 12.69 -1.41
C LEU A 68 -8.70 13.09 -1.87
N LEU A 69 -8.96 13.06 -3.18
CA LEU A 69 -10.26 13.38 -3.75
C LEU A 69 -11.35 12.39 -3.29
N ALA A 70 -11.03 11.09 -3.27
CA ALA A 70 -11.93 10.05 -2.77
C ALA A 70 -12.27 10.24 -1.28
N ASN A 71 -11.25 10.53 -0.46
CA ASN A 71 -11.44 10.84 0.96
C ASN A 71 -12.24 12.13 1.19
N LEU A 72 -11.97 13.18 0.40
CA LEU A 72 -12.69 14.45 0.48
C LEU A 72 -14.17 14.27 0.08
N GLY A 73 -14.43 13.47 -0.96
CA GLY A 73 -15.79 13.11 -1.38
C GLY A 73 -16.56 12.37 -0.28
N PHE A 74 -15.91 11.40 0.37
CA PHE A 74 -16.50 10.70 1.51
C PHE A 74 -16.75 11.63 2.72
N ALA A 75 -15.78 12.48 3.06
CA ALA A 75 -15.93 13.45 4.14
C ALA A 75 -17.04 14.48 3.86
N GLY A 76 -17.17 14.93 2.61
CA GLY A 76 -18.21 15.88 2.17
C GLY A 76 -19.61 15.28 2.07
N LEU A 77 -19.73 13.95 1.98
CA LEU A 77 -21.02 13.26 1.95
C LEU A 77 -21.80 13.45 3.26
N MET A 78 -21.13 13.42 4.41
CA MET A 78 -21.80 13.51 5.72
C MET A 78 -22.46 14.89 5.95
N PRO A 79 -21.79 16.04 5.72
CA PRO A 79 -22.43 17.35 5.76
C PRO A 79 -23.56 17.51 4.73
N ALA A 80 -23.41 16.94 3.53
CA ALA A 80 -24.45 17.02 2.50
C ALA A 80 -25.74 16.30 2.92
N LEU A 81 -25.62 15.09 3.51
CA LEU A 81 -26.74 14.35 4.10
C LEU A 81 -27.37 15.10 5.27
N HIS A 82 -26.56 15.80 6.08
CA HIS A 82 -27.06 16.62 7.17
C HIS A 82 -27.90 17.79 6.67
N PHE A 83 -27.41 18.49 5.64
CA PHE A 83 -28.11 19.62 5.02
C PHE A 83 -29.43 19.20 4.36
N LEU A 84 -29.48 17.98 3.82
CA LEU A 84 -30.71 17.41 3.23
C LEU A 84 -31.74 16.95 4.27
N GLY A 85 -31.42 16.99 5.56
CA GLY A 85 -32.31 16.56 6.63
C GLY A 85 -32.56 15.04 6.66
N ALA A 86 -31.58 14.25 6.21
CA ALA A 86 -31.69 12.79 6.18
C ALA A 86 -31.90 12.20 7.58
N ASP A 87 -32.77 11.19 7.67
CA ASP A 87 -33.00 10.46 8.92
C ASP A 87 -31.77 9.63 9.34
N ALA A 88 -31.70 9.25 10.62
CA ALA A 88 -30.59 8.45 11.15
C ALA A 88 -30.43 7.11 10.41
N GLY A 89 -31.53 6.48 9.98
CA GLY A 89 -31.48 5.24 9.20
C GLY A 89 -30.81 5.43 7.84
N ASP A 90 -31.26 6.41 7.07
CA ASP A 90 -30.72 6.71 5.74
C ASP A 90 -29.25 7.14 5.80
N MET A 91 -28.89 7.92 6.82
CA MET A 91 -27.50 8.29 7.10
C MET A 91 -26.61 7.07 7.35
N THR A 92 -27.07 6.10 8.15
CA THR A 92 -26.30 4.87 8.40
C THR A 92 -26.16 4.01 7.15
N ALA A 93 -27.20 3.85 6.34
CA ALA A 93 -27.12 3.09 5.10
C ALA A 93 -26.18 3.76 4.07
N CYS A 94 -26.32 5.07 3.86
CA CYS A 94 -25.46 5.82 2.95
C CYS A 94 -23.99 5.83 3.40
N SER A 95 -23.72 6.01 4.70
CA SER A 95 -22.36 6.00 5.22
C SER A 95 -21.70 4.61 5.13
N MET A 96 -22.46 3.55 5.36
CA MET A 96 -22.00 2.17 5.23
C MET A 96 -21.63 1.82 3.78
N LEU A 97 -22.50 2.19 2.82
CA LEU A 97 -22.22 2.06 1.39
C LEU A 97 -21.01 2.89 0.95
N ALA A 98 -20.96 4.17 1.35
CA ALA A 98 -19.88 5.07 1.00
C ALA A 98 -18.53 4.60 1.57
N SER A 99 -18.51 4.04 2.79
CA SER A 99 -17.30 3.49 3.40
C SER A 99 -16.78 2.27 2.63
N SER A 100 -17.67 1.45 2.08
CA SER A 100 -17.28 0.30 1.25
C SER A 100 -16.76 0.73 -0.11
N ILE A 101 -17.39 1.71 -0.75
CA ILE A 101 -16.90 2.32 -1.99
C ILE A 101 -15.51 2.93 -1.77
N LEU A 102 -15.32 3.66 -0.66
CA LEU A 102 -14.02 4.22 -0.28
C LEU A 102 -12.96 3.12 -0.10
N GLY A 103 -13.33 2.01 0.54
CA GLY A 103 -12.46 0.83 0.68
C GLY A 103 -12.05 0.23 -0.67
N ALA A 104 -13.00 0.05 -1.60
CA ALA A 104 -12.72 -0.49 -2.93
C ALA A 104 -11.84 0.47 -3.75
N CYS A 105 -12.16 1.77 -3.76
CA CYS A 105 -11.36 2.80 -4.41
C CYS A 105 -9.94 2.85 -3.85
N SER A 106 -9.78 2.72 -2.52
CA SER A 106 -8.45 2.75 -1.88
C SER A 106 -7.54 1.61 -2.33
N ILE A 107 -8.10 0.40 -2.50
CA ILE A 107 -7.34 -0.74 -3.00
C ILE A 107 -7.09 -0.63 -4.51
N TRP A 108 -8.02 -0.07 -5.27
CA TRP A 108 -7.79 0.18 -6.69
C TRP A 108 -6.64 1.18 -6.90
N ILE A 109 -6.64 2.29 -6.16
CA ILE A 109 -5.53 3.25 -6.08
C ILE A 109 -4.22 2.54 -5.73
N LEU A 110 -4.25 1.68 -4.72
CA LEU A 110 -3.07 0.91 -4.30
C LEU A 110 -2.57 -0.03 -5.41
N SER A 111 -3.48 -0.66 -6.16
CA SER A 111 -3.12 -1.54 -7.28
C SER A 111 -2.49 -0.80 -8.45
N GLU A 112 -2.90 0.46 -8.68
CA GLU A 112 -2.34 1.33 -9.70
C GLU A 112 -0.92 1.79 -9.31
N LEU A 113 -0.73 2.18 -8.04
CA LEU A 113 0.59 2.45 -7.47
C LEU A 113 1.54 1.25 -7.61
N PHE A 114 1.07 0.04 -7.28
CA PHE A 114 1.88 -1.17 -7.45
C PHE A 114 2.16 -1.55 -8.90
N SER A 115 1.31 -1.17 -9.84
CA SER A 115 1.50 -1.53 -11.25
C SER A 115 2.37 -0.54 -12.01
N GLY A 116 2.34 0.75 -11.65
CA GLY A 116 3.12 1.81 -12.31
C GLY A 116 4.38 2.21 -11.54
N GLY A 117 4.27 2.41 -10.21
CA GLY A 117 5.36 2.92 -9.39
C GLY A 117 6.44 1.87 -9.10
N ILE A 118 6.05 0.61 -8.85
CA ILE A 118 7.02 -0.46 -8.56
C ILE A 118 7.85 -0.84 -9.79
N THR A 119 7.25 -0.81 -10.99
CA THR A 119 7.95 -1.19 -12.23
C THR A 119 9.03 -0.20 -12.61
N GLU A 120 8.83 1.10 -12.39
CA GLU A 120 9.85 2.12 -12.69
C GLU A 120 10.93 2.20 -11.60
N LEU A 121 10.59 1.89 -10.34
CA LEU A 121 11.56 1.93 -9.23
C LEU A 121 12.39 0.65 -9.07
N ALA A 122 11.89 -0.51 -9.52
CA ALA A 122 12.67 -1.73 -9.54
C ALA A 122 13.92 -1.60 -10.43
N ASP A 123 13.81 -0.86 -11.54
CA ASP A 123 14.92 -0.63 -12.49
C ASP A 123 16.01 0.31 -11.97
N THR A 124 15.74 1.14 -10.95
CA THR A 124 16.70 2.16 -10.47
C THR A 124 17.52 1.72 -9.24
N CYS A 125 17.37 0.48 -8.77
CA CYS A 125 18.28 -0.23 -7.85
C CYS A 125 18.80 0.56 -6.63
N TYR A 126 18.00 1.47 -6.05
CA TYR A 126 18.40 2.20 -4.84
C TYR A 126 17.47 1.99 -3.63
N PHE A 127 16.24 1.48 -3.83
CA PHE A 127 15.28 1.33 -2.74
C PHE A 127 14.68 -0.06 -2.63
N ASN A 128 14.51 -0.52 -1.39
CA ASN A 128 13.80 -1.73 -1.08
C ASN A 128 12.30 -1.52 -1.36
N VAL A 129 11.83 -2.02 -2.51
CA VAL A 129 10.44 -1.98 -2.98
C VAL A 129 9.44 -2.38 -1.87
N ARG A 130 9.86 -3.28 -0.96
CA ARG A 130 9.10 -3.69 0.23
C ARG A 130 8.78 -2.53 1.17
N GLN A 131 9.78 -1.72 1.51
CA GLN A 131 9.63 -0.62 2.46
C GLN A 131 8.77 0.50 1.87
N LEU A 132 8.91 0.74 0.57
CA LEU A 132 8.06 1.71 -0.12
C LEU A 132 6.60 1.24 -0.17
N ALA A 133 6.35 0.01 -0.62
CA ALA A 133 5.01 -0.57 -0.63
C ALA A 133 4.36 -0.59 0.77
N ALA A 134 5.14 -0.94 1.80
CA ALA A 134 4.71 -0.89 3.19
C ALA A 134 4.26 0.50 3.59
N LEU A 135 5.11 1.49 3.27
CA LEU A 135 4.89 2.88 3.61
C LEU A 135 3.66 3.42 2.89
N GLU A 136 3.48 3.12 1.61
CA GLU A 136 2.32 3.55 0.83
C GLU A 136 1.02 2.96 1.37
N MET A 137 1.00 1.66 1.67
CA MET A 137 -0.16 1.02 2.31
C MET A 137 -0.45 1.63 3.68
N LEU A 138 0.58 1.92 4.47
CA LEU A 138 0.43 2.52 5.79
C LEU A 138 -0.08 3.97 5.69
N VAL A 139 0.46 4.78 4.78
CA VAL A 139 0.02 6.17 4.57
C VAL A 139 -1.42 6.22 4.03
N LEU A 140 -1.75 5.45 3.00
CA LEU A 140 -3.12 5.39 2.47
C LEU A 140 -4.10 4.85 3.52
N GLY A 141 -3.72 3.78 4.22
CA GLY A 141 -4.52 3.19 5.29
C GLY A 141 -4.76 4.15 6.45
N THR A 142 -3.72 4.87 6.90
CA THR A 142 -3.84 5.85 7.99
C THR A 142 -4.67 7.06 7.59
N VAL A 143 -4.54 7.57 6.37
CA VAL A 143 -5.39 8.66 5.85
C VAL A 143 -6.85 8.23 5.83
N ASN A 144 -7.15 7.05 5.25
CA ASN A 144 -8.53 6.53 5.19
C ASN A 144 -9.10 6.31 6.59
N LEU A 145 -8.32 5.76 7.53
CA LEU A 145 -8.77 5.54 8.91
C LEU A 145 -9.03 6.85 9.66
N THR A 146 -8.20 7.87 9.44
CA THR A 146 -8.36 9.21 10.04
C THR A 146 -9.64 9.87 9.51
N VAL A 147 -9.89 9.77 8.21
CA VAL A 147 -11.09 10.31 7.57
C VAL A 147 -12.35 9.57 8.05
N LEU A 148 -12.28 8.24 8.16
CA LEU A 148 -13.37 7.42 8.68
C LEU A 148 -13.69 7.74 10.14
N ALA A 149 -12.67 7.89 10.98
CA ALA A 149 -12.83 8.31 12.37
C ALA A 149 -13.43 9.73 12.48
N GLY A 150 -12.96 10.67 11.66
CA GLY A 150 -13.53 12.02 11.58
C GLY A 150 -14.99 12.03 11.16
N ALA A 151 -15.35 11.24 10.15
CA ALA A 151 -16.72 11.08 9.69
C ALA A 151 -17.64 10.44 10.76
N ALA A 152 -17.14 9.43 11.48
CA ALA A 152 -17.86 8.81 12.59
C ALA A 152 -18.11 9.79 13.75
N CYS A 153 -17.11 10.60 14.11
CA CYS A 153 -17.27 11.66 15.10
C CYS A 153 -18.32 12.71 14.66
N TYR A 154 -18.25 13.15 13.40
CA TYR A 154 -19.20 14.11 12.84
C TYR A 154 -20.64 13.55 12.84
N ALA A 155 -20.82 12.30 12.39
CA ALA A 155 -22.12 11.63 12.41
C ALA A 155 -22.67 11.47 13.84
N GLY A 156 -21.82 11.13 14.81
CA GLY A 156 -22.20 11.03 16.22
C GLY A 156 -22.68 12.36 16.81
N ILE A 157 -22.05 13.48 16.46
CA ILE A 157 -22.44 14.83 16.92
C ILE A 157 -23.76 15.26 16.28
N CYS A 158 -23.90 15.13 14.95
CA CYS A 158 -25.06 15.63 14.22
C CYS A 158 -26.34 14.80 14.44
N TRP A 159 -26.24 13.48 14.60
CA TRP A 159 -27.41 12.58 14.79
C TRP A 159 -27.54 12.04 16.22
N ARG A 160 -26.76 12.54 17.17
CA ARG A 160 -26.83 12.19 18.61
C ARG A 160 -26.77 10.68 18.88
N MET A 161 -26.01 9.97 18.05
CA MET A 161 -25.69 8.54 18.21
C MET A 161 -24.38 8.35 18.97
N TRP A 162 -24.22 7.19 19.60
CA TRP A 162 -22.93 6.82 20.21
C TRP A 162 -21.85 6.76 19.12
N ILE A 163 -20.79 7.57 19.27
CA ILE A 163 -19.69 7.67 18.30
C ILE A 163 -19.10 6.30 17.99
N ILE A 164 -19.02 5.43 19.00
CA ILE A 164 -18.53 4.05 18.89
C ILE A 164 -19.41 3.26 17.92
N GLN A 165 -20.74 3.38 18.04
CA GLN A 165 -21.69 2.66 17.19
C GLN A 165 -21.63 3.15 15.74
N ALA A 166 -21.56 4.47 15.53
CA ALA A 166 -21.35 5.06 14.19
C ALA A 166 -20.01 4.61 13.58
N GLY A 167 -18.95 4.59 14.38
CA GLY A 167 -17.63 4.12 13.97
C GLY A 167 -17.59 2.64 13.60
N LEU A 168 -18.31 1.78 14.34
CA LEU A 168 -18.43 0.35 14.02
C LEU A 168 -19.19 0.12 12.72
N TYR A 169 -20.29 0.83 12.49
CA TYR A 169 -21.08 0.69 11.26
C TYR A 169 -20.34 1.15 10.01
N MET A 170 -19.46 2.14 10.11
CA MET A 170 -18.61 2.57 8.98
C MET A 170 -17.30 1.77 8.88
N GLY A 171 -16.74 1.36 10.02
CA GLY A 171 -15.46 0.66 10.13
C GLY A 171 -15.49 -0.77 9.59
N VAL A 172 -16.51 -1.54 9.96
CA VAL A 172 -16.63 -2.94 9.56
C VAL A 172 -16.72 -3.11 8.03
N PRO A 173 -17.64 -2.43 7.30
CA PRO A 173 -17.73 -2.55 5.85
C PRO A 173 -16.46 -2.12 5.11
N PHE A 174 -15.83 -1.05 5.59
CA PHE A 174 -14.54 -0.59 5.06
C PHE A 174 -13.46 -1.66 5.23
N LEU A 175 -13.27 -2.19 6.44
CA LEU A 175 -12.26 -3.21 6.73
C LEU A 175 -12.50 -4.50 5.95
N PHE A 176 -13.75 -4.97 5.85
CA PHE A 176 -14.09 -6.16 5.07
C PHE A 176 -13.84 -5.94 3.58
N THR A 177 -14.24 -4.80 3.03
CA THR A 177 -13.99 -4.47 1.62
C THR A 177 -12.50 -4.40 1.31
N VAL A 178 -11.73 -3.70 2.14
CA VAL A 178 -10.27 -3.60 2.01
C VAL A 178 -9.63 -4.99 2.09
N SER A 179 -10.06 -5.84 3.02
CA SER A 179 -9.55 -7.20 3.18
C SER A 179 -9.89 -8.12 1.99
N ILE A 180 -11.10 -8.03 1.44
CA ILE A 180 -11.49 -8.83 0.27
C ILE A 180 -10.70 -8.38 -0.96
N CYS A 181 -10.67 -7.08 -1.23
CA CYS A 181 -9.97 -6.52 -2.39
C CYS A 181 -8.45 -6.74 -2.30
N LEU A 182 -7.85 -6.57 -1.12
CA LEU A 182 -6.42 -6.85 -0.92
C LEU A 182 -6.12 -8.35 -1.04
N GLY A 183 -6.99 -9.21 -0.53
CA GLY A 183 -6.90 -10.67 -0.71
C GLY A 183 -6.92 -11.08 -2.19
N CYS A 184 -7.82 -10.50 -2.98
CA CYS A 184 -7.87 -10.70 -4.44
C CYS A 184 -6.61 -10.18 -5.14
N LEU A 185 -6.17 -8.96 -4.81
CA LEU A 185 -4.94 -8.37 -5.34
C LEU A 185 -3.71 -9.27 -5.09
N MET A 186 -3.63 -9.89 -3.91
CA MET A 186 -2.56 -10.84 -3.59
C MET A 186 -2.64 -12.13 -4.41
N MET A 187 -3.84 -12.63 -4.68
CA MET A 187 -4.04 -13.88 -5.43
C MET A 187 -3.84 -13.68 -6.94
N GLU A 188 -4.11 -12.48 -7.43
CA GLU A 188 -3.98 -12.09 -8.84
C GLU A 188 -2.58 -11.63 -9.22
N ARG A 189 -1.66 -11.44 -8.26
CA ARG A 189 -0.31 -10.93 -8.51
C ARG A 189 0.55 -11.78 -9.48
N GLY A 190 0.06 -12.93 -9.94
CA GLY A 190 0.65 -13.75 -11.02
C GLY A 190 -0.11 -13.77 -12.36
N ARG A 191 -1.27 -13.11 -12.49
CA ARG A 191 -2.04 -12.99 -13.74
C ARG A 191 -2.36 -11.52 -13.98
N ARG A 192 -1.74 -10.92 -15.00
CA ARG A 192 -1.79 -9.50 -15.43
C ARG A 192 -3.19 -8.93 -15.79
N LYS A 193 -4.28 -9.46 -15.24
CA LYS A 193 -5.65 -9.09 -15.57
C LYS A 193 -6.26 -8.30 -14.40
N ARG A 194 -6.65 -7.05 -14.66
CA ARG A 194 -7.27 -6.10 -13.69
C ARG A 194 -8.75 -6.38 -13.38
N TYR A 195 -9.37 -7.28 -14.15
CA TYR A 195 -10.79 -7.62 -14.03
C TYR A 195 -11.23 -8.18 -12.68
N PRO A 196 -10.47 -9.06 -12.00
CA PRO A 196 -10.97 -9.73 -10.80
C PRO A 196 -10.86 -8.84 -9.55
N LEU A 197 -9.93 -7.88 -9.50
CA LEU A 197 -9.96 -6.77 -8.53
C LEU A 197 -11.23 -5.91 -8.63
N ALA A 198 -11.59 -5.49 -9.85
CA ALA A 198 -12.80 -4.70 -10.08
C ALA A 198 -14.07 -5.50 -9.72
N ALA A 199 -14.10 -6.79 -10.08
CA ALA A 199 -15.19 -7.69 -9.70
C ALA A 199 -15.29 -7.85 -8.18
N ALA A 200 -14.17 -8.02 -7.47
CA ALA A 200 -14.14 -8.12 -6.01
C ALA A 200 -14.69 -6.86 -5.32
N GLY A 201 -14.32 -5.68 -5.82
CA GLY A 201 -14.86 -4.40 -5.33
C GLY A 201 -16.37 -4.25 -5.57
N ILE A 202 -16.88 -4.69 -6.73
CA ILE A 202 -18.31 -4.68 -7.00
C ILE A 202 -19.04 -5.65 -6.05
N VAL A 203 -18.50 -6.86 -5.87
CA VAL A 203 -19.09 -7.87 -4.97
C VAL A 203 -19.14 -7.37 -3.53
N SER A 204 -18.09 -6.69 -3.04
CA SER A 204 -18.08 -6.16 -1.67
C SER A 204 -19.08 -5.02 -1.46
N VAL A 205 -19.26 -4.15 -2.46
CA VAL A 205 -20.28 -3.08 -2.42
C VAL A 205 -21.68 -3.68 -2.46
N VAL A 206 -21.93 -4.68 -3.30
CA VAL A 206 -23.23 -5.39 -3.36
C VAL A 206 -23.51 -6.13 -2.05
N LEU A 207 -22.50 -6.76 -1.44
CA LEU A 207 -22.66 -7.43 -0.15
C LEU A 207 -23.00 -6.44 0.95
N THR A 208 -22.37 -5.26 0.95
CA THR A 208 -22.66 -4.20 1.92
C THR A 208 -24.06 -3.63 1.71
N TRP A 209 -24.47 -3.42 0.46
CA TRP A 209 -25.84 -3.04 0.13
C TRP A 209 -26.84 -4.04 0.68
N PHE A 210 -26.60 -5.34 0.47
CA PHE A 210 -27.46 -6.39 1.01
C PHE A 210 -27.51 -6.36 2.54
N LEU A 211 -26.38 -6.05 3.19
CA LEU A 211 -26.31 -5.88 4.65
C LEU A 211 -27.15 -4.69 5.15
N THR A 212 -27.21 -3.59 4.39
CA THR A 212 -28.07 -2.44 4.72
C THR A 212 -29.58 -2.74 4.62
N LEU A 213 -29.97 -3.74 3.82
CA LEU A 213 -31.36 -4.16 3.65
C LEU A 213 -31.88 -5.07 4.78
N LEU A 214 -31.01 -5.50 5.70
CA LEU A 214 -31.33 -6.41 6.80
C LEU A 214 -31.43 -5.63 8.13
N PRO A 215 -32.58 -5.01 8.45
CA PRO A 215 -32.77 -4.25 9.69
C PRO A 215 -32.53 -5.11 10.96
N GLY A 216 -32.64 -6.43 10.87
CA GLY A 216 -32.39 -7.36 11.98
C GLY A 216 -30.93 -7.46 12.44
N LEU A 217 -29.95 -7.15 11.58
CA LEU A 217 -28.52 -7.12 11.94
C LEU A 217 -28.14 -5.85 12.73
N TYR A 218 -28.94 -4.79 12.63
CA TYR A 218 -28.78 -3.58 13.43
C TYR A 218 -29.23 -3.79 14.88
N LEU A 219 -30.16 -4.73 15.12
CA LEU A 219 -30.64 -5.11 16.45
C LEU A 219 -29.71 -6.12 17.15
N LEU A 220 -28.89 -6.84 16.37
CA LEU A 220 -27.98 -7.86 16.87
C LEU A 220 -26.73 -7.16 17.44
N SER A 221 -26.83 -6.79 18.72
CA SER A 221 -25.80 -6.42 19.70
C SER A 221 -24.46 -5.90 19.14
N ALA A 222 -24.03 -4.72 19.62
CA ALA A 222 -22.69 -4.14 19.39
C ALA A 222 -21.53 -5.15 19.53
N ALA A 223 -21.71 -6.23 20.30
CA ALA A 223 -20.78 -7.34 20.39
C ALA A 223 -20.48 -8.03 19.05
N VAL A 224 -21.48 -8.26 18.19
CA VAL A 224 -21.30 -8.94 16.90
C VAL A 224 -20.48 -8.07 15.95
N TRP A 225 -20.75 -6.77 15.95
CA TRP A 225 -19.99 -5.80 15.17
C TRP A 225 -18.55 -5.66 15.70
N CYS A 226 -18.35 -5.70 17.02
CA CYS A 226 -17.01 -5.74 17.62
C CYS A 226 -16.23 -7.00 17.22
N VAL A 227 -16.88 -8.17 17.22
CA VAL A 227 -16.28 -9.43 16.75
C VAL A 227 -15.95 -9.33 15.26
N GLY A 228 -16.85 -8.78 14.45
CA GLY A 228 -16.62 -8.54 13.02
C GLY A 228 -15.44 -7.61 12.76
N LEU A 229 -15.31 -6.53 13.54
CA LEU A 229 -14.19 -5.59 13.45
C LEU A 229 -12.86 -6.26 13.86
N ALA A 230 -12.86 -7.02 14.96
CA ALA A 230 -11.68 -7.76 15.41
C ALA A 230 -11.25 -8.83 14.39
N ALA A 231 -12.20 -9.55 13.81
CA ALA A 231 -11.95 -10.52 12.74
C ALA A 231 -11.37 -9.85 11.49
N GLY A 232 -11.98 -8.76 11.02
CA GLY A 232 -11.50 -7.99 9.87
C GLY A 232 -10.09 -7.46 10.06
N LEU A 233 -9.79 -6.89 11.24
CA LEU A 233 -8.45 -6.41 11.57
C LEU A 233 -7.41 -7.53 11.58
N THR A 234 -7.77 -8.69 12.15
CA THR A 234 -6.89 -9.88 12.19
C THR A 234 -6.57 -10.37 10.78
N VAL A 235 -7.58 -10.45 9.91
CA VAL A 235 -7.40 -10.83 8.51
C VAL A 235 -6.49 -9.83 7.79
N LEU A 236 -6.69 -8.53 7.98
CA LEU A 236 -5.87 -7.49 7.36
C LEU A 236 -4.40 -7.59 7.81
N ILE A 237 -4.14 -7.78 9.11
CA ILE A 237 -2.79 -7.98 9.65
C ILE A 237 -2.13 -9.22 9.02
N LEU A 238 -2.86 -10.33 8.92
CA LEU A 238 -2.36 -11.56 8.29
C LEU A 238 -2.06 -11.37 6.80
N GLN A 239 -2.93 -10.67 6.06
CA GLN A 239 -2.72 -10.40 4.64
C GLN A 239 -1.51 -9.50 4.41
N VAL A 240 -1.38 -8.43 5.18
CA VAL A 240 -0.22 -7.54 5.13
C VAL A 240 1.06 -8.29 5.48
N GLY A 241 1.04 -9.13 6.52
CA GLY A 241 2.17 -10.00 6.88
C GLY A 241 2.54 -10.97 5.77
N ARG A 242 1.55 -11.63 5.15
CA ARG A 242 1.75 -12.54 4.01
C ARG A 242 2.31 -11.81 2.79
N LEU A 243 1.85 -10.58 2.55
CA LEU A 243 2.33 -9.74 1.45
C LEU A 243 3.80 -9.40 1.61
N PHE A 244 4.23 -9.07 2.83
CA PHE A 244 5.65 -8.87 3.12
C PHE A 244 6.48 -10.12 2.96
N TRP A 245 5.96 -11.27 3.41
CA TRP A 245 6.64 -12.56 3.25
C TRP A 245 6.81 -12.96 1.78
N ALA A 246 5.77 -12.76 0.95
CA ALA A 246 5.83 -13.06 -0.49
C ALA A 246 6.85 -12.18 -1.23
N ILE A 247 6.99 -10.91 -0.82
CA ILE A 247 8.02 -10.01 -1.36
C ILE A 247 9.42 -10.44 -0.91
N GLU A 248 9.57 -10.92 0.34
CA GLU A 248 10.86 -11.38 0.90
C GLU A 248 11.41 -12.64 0.24
N LYS A 249 10.54 -13.57 -0.18
CA LYS A 249 10.94 -14.79 -0.88
C LYS A 249 11.45 -14.56 -2.32
N GLY A 250 11.38 -13.34 -2.85
CA GLY A 250 11.83 -13.04 -4.21
C GLY A 250 10.94 -13.61 -5.31
N GLU A 251 9.81 -14.25 -4.99
CA GLU A 251 8.81 -14.70 -5.97
C GLU A 251 8.23 -13.53 -6.78
N LEU A 252 8.39 -12.29 -6.32
CA LEU A 252 8.03 -11.08 -7.07
C LEU A 252 9.05 -10.66 -8.14
N LEU A 253 10.32 -11.08 -8.01
CA LEU A 253 11.42 -10.61 -8.87
C LEU A 253 11.86 -11.65 -9.91
N CYS A 254 11.39 -12.90 -9.82
CA CYS A 254 11.72 -13.99 -10.76
C CYS A 254 10.57 -14.34 -11.72
N THR A 255 9.64 -13.40 -11.95
CA THR A 255 8.62 -13.55 -13.01
C THR A 255 8.82 -12.56 -14.15
N ASP A 256 10.08 -12.36 -14.52
CA ASP A 256 10.53 -12.08 -15.90
C ASP A 256 11.92 -12.70 -16.09
#